data_AF-A0A7Y5QIM8-F1
#
_entry.id   AF-A0A7Y5QIM8-F1
#
_cell.length_a   1.000
_cell.length_b   1.000
_cell.length_c   1.000
_cell.angle_alpha   90.00
_cell.angle_beta   90.00
_cell.angle_gamma   90.00
#
_symmetry.space_group_name_H-M   'P 1'
#
loop_
_entity.id
_entity.type
_entity.pdbx_description
1 polymer ?
#
loop_
_entity_poly.entity_id
_entity_poly.type
_entity_poly.pdbx_seq_one_letter_code
_entity_poly.pdbx_strand_id
1 'polypeptide(L)'
;MNDAQALFREGVLALKEQRDVARARQLITQSLKLDPNNEMAWLWLSRTTDDPARKLQCVERALKINPANDQALALREKLAGGGMSSAAAAPPAPPKRSSIHDRLENASLVHHDTPPEPPAAPPAPAARAPQFMQPEPEVDAAQDPPPEFEALRDLVPEEAIESTQSVKTQNDRLTPEEERQIEKHLAAAEARLAAEDEEAAVEQYVYALQIQVDHPQVMQRAVRLLHQMKYTEDAQELLNRAIEAGTPSLAIHLTAIDVNRMLGNYSKADVLREKVVQMDAIDDAGILKIIDSLLNDVQGARAIELLEKALVKRPNSHDLLMKMADILEDQGRKVQAMGYYERAARAGKRGNRKQADRVLQTFIPVITDHERGSVVLALREAAGFTAAYLFMAWQDSGLNLLRMSPGHWLGVGLSLVGGYCVVTAFSSPQQKGLAALFGGQVPAEPEGGKHTQQVEVKPWEEDIAMPSGPLQDPTSLPILPGWARMIFALVGMALLGVAFYLVFNRAIPLLLNPVEPEIPSILDFIGEG
;
A
#
# COMPACT_ATOMS: atom_id res chain seq x y z
N MET A 1 48.14 -1.11 -5.11
CA MET A 1 47.89 -1.91 -3.90
C MET A 1 46.39 -1.88 -3.70
N ASN A 2 45.70 -3.03 -3.70
CA ASN A 2 44.26 -3.05 -3.53
C ASN A 2 43.95 -3.03 -2.03
N ASP A 3 43.35 -1.94 -1.55
CA ASP A 3 42.96 -1.78 -0.15
C ASP A 3 41.76 -2.68 0.17
N ALA A 4 41.79 -3.35 1.32
CA ALA A 4 40.73 -4.26 1.75
C ALA A 4 39.34 -3.58 1.79
N GLN A 5 39.31 -2.30 2.18
CA GLN A 5 38.09 -1.49 2.23
C GLN A 5 37.56 -1.11 0.85
N ALA A 6 38.43 -0.96 -0.16
CA ALA A 6 38.01 -0.65 -1.53
C ALA A 6 37.31 -1.86 -2.15
N LEU A 7 37.91 -3.05 -2.01
CA LEU A 7 37.33 -4.32 -2.46
C LEU A 7 35.99 -4.63 -1.77
N PHE A 8 35.87 -4.32 -0.48
CA PHE A 8 34.59 -4.45 0.23
C PHE A 8 33.52 -3.53 -0.36
N ARG A 9 33.84 -2.23 -0.53
CA ARG A 9 32.89 -1.25 -1.11
C ARG A 9 32.44 -1.65 -2.51
N GLU A 10 33.37 -2.05 -3.38
CA GLU A 10 33.06 -2.52 -4.73
C GLU A 10 32.18 -3.77 -4.71
N GLY A 11 32.45 -4.72 -3.81
CA GLY A 11 31.63 -5.92 -3.65
C GLY A 11 30.21 -5.62 -3.17
N VAL A 12 30.05 -4.64 -2.27
CA VAL A 12 28.74 -4.18 -1.80
C VAL A 12 27.96 -3.48 -2.91
N LEU A 13 28.62 -2.63 -3.72
CA LEU A 13 28.01 -1.96 -4.87
C LEU A 13 27.56 -2.97 -5.95
N ALA A 14 28.40 -3.96 -6.27
CA ALA A 14 28.05 -5.02 -7.21
C ALA A 14 26.79 -5.78 -6.78
N LEU A 15 26.60 -6.01 -5.47
CA LEU A 15 25.42 -6.69 -4.95
C LEU A 15 24.17 -5.79 -4.91
N LYS A 16 24.32 -4.52 -4.54
CA LYS A 16 23.20 -3.58 -4.36
C LYS A 16 22.68 -2.96 -5.66
N GLU A 17 23.60 -2.52 -6.52
CA GLU A 17 23.25 -1.75 -7.72
C GLU A 17 23.18 -2.62 -8.97
N GLN A 18 24.07 -3.59 -9.09
CA GLN A 18 24.24 -4.40 -10.31
C GLN A 18 23.61 -5.80 -10.20
N ARG A 19 23.18 -6.21 -8.99
CA ARG A 19 22.67 -7.56 -8.67
C ARG A 19 23.59 -8.71 -9.13
N ASP A 20 24.88 -8.46 -9.28
CA ASP A 20 25.88 -9.46 -9.69
C ASP A 20 26.45 -10.19 -8.46
N VAL A 21 25.79 -11.28 -8.08
CA VAL A 21 26.13 -12.09 -6.90
C VAL A 21 27.51 -12.75 -7.02
N ALA A 22 27.89 -13.18 -8.23
CA ALA A 22 29.15 -13.89 -8.46
C ALA A 22 30.34 -12.95 -8.27
N ARG A 23 30.27 -11.76 -8.86
CA ARG A 23 31.30 -10.72 -8.72
C ARG A 23 31.36 -10.18 -7.29
N ALA A 24 30.21 -9.93 -6.66
CA ALA A 24 30.16 -9.50 -5.26
C ALA A 24 30.83 -10.51 -4.32
N ARG A 25 30.53 -11.81 -4.49
CA ARG A 25 31.15 -12.89 -3.71
C ARG A 25 32.66 -12.89 -3.87
N GLN A 26 33.17 -12.73 -5.09
CA GLN A 26 34.61 -12.70 -5.36
C GLN A 26 35.29 -11.50 -4.67
N LEU A 27 34.74 -10.30 -4.81
CA LEU A 27 35.31 -9.08 -4.26
C LEU A 27 35.28 -9.06 -2.72
N ILE A 28 34.16 -9.47 -2.11
CA ILE A 28 34.02 -9.57 -0.65
C ILE A 28 34.96 -10.64 -0.09
N THR A 29 35.12 -11.77 -0.79
CA THR A 29 36.08 -12.81 -0.37
C THR A 29 37.52 -12.31 -0.46
N GLN A 30 37.88 -11.54 -1.49
CA GLN A 30 39.21 -10.93 -1.60
C GLN A 30 39.45 -9.88 -0.50
N SER A 31 38.44 -9.10 -0.14
CA SER A 31 38.50 -8.19 1.00
C SER A 31 38.77 -8.93 2.31
N LEU A 32 38.03 -10.01 2.58
CA LEU A 32 38.20 -10.85 3.78
C LEU A 32 39.55 -11.57 3.85
N LYS A 33 40.21 -11.82 2.72
CA LYS A 33 41.59 -12.37 2.70
C LYS A 33 42.61 -11.34 3.18
N LEU A 34 42.34 -10.05 2.97
CA LEU A 34 43.22 -8.95 3.36
C LEU A 34 42.88 -8.46 4.78
N ASP A 35 41.61 -8.45 5.15
CA ASP A 35 41.12 -8.10 6.48
C ASP A 35 40.07 -9.12 6.97
N PRO A 36 40.51 -10.19 7.64
CA PRO A 36 39.61 -11.22 8.18
C PRO A 36 38.73 -10.75 9.34
N ASN A 37 39.05 -9.62 9.97
CA ASN A 37 38.37 -9.10 11.16
C ASN A 37 37.23 -8.12 10.82
N ASN A 38 36.83 -8.03 9.56
CA ASN A 38 35.73 -7.18 9.13
C ASN A 38 34.38 -7.93 9.25
N GLU A 39 33.63 -7.64 10.32
CA GLU A 39 32.33 -8.26 10.61
C GLU A 39 31.28 -7.95 9.54
N MET A 40 31.32 -6.76 8.94
CA MET A 40 30.42 -6.37 7.86
C MET A 40 30.69 -7.19 6.61
N ALA A 41 31.94 -7.42 6.24
CA ALA A 41 32.30 -8.23 5.08
C ALA A 41 31.81 -9.69 5.23
N TRP A 42 31.88 -10.27 6.43
CA TRP A 42 31.28 -11.58 6.72
C TRP A 42 29.75 -11.58 6.57
N LEU A 43 29.07 -10.54 7.05
CA LEU A 43 27.62 -10.40 6.86
C LEU A 43 27.23 -10.23 5.39
N TRP A 44 27.94 -9.41 4.64
CA TRP A 44 27.67 -9.21 3.21
C TRP A 44 27.95 -10.49 2.41
N LEU A 45 28.96 -11.27 2.78
CA LEU A 45 29.22 -12.58 2.18
C LEU A 45 28.05 -13.56 2.38
N SER A 46 27.38 -13.53 3.54
CA SER A 46 26.21 -14.38 3.82
C SER A 46 25.06 -14.16 2.82
N ARG A 47 24.93 -12.95 2.27
CA ARG A 47 23.90 -12.61 1.27
C ARG A 47 24.22 -13.11 -0.13
N THR A 48 25.45 -13.55 -0.35
CA THR A 48 25.89 -14.04 -1.67
C THR A 48 25.77 -15.55 -1.83
N THR A 49 25.31 -16.29 -0.82
CA THR A 49 25.23 -17.76 -0.84
C THR A 49 23.83 -18.19 -0.43
N ASP A 50 23.23 -19.17 -1.11
CA ASP A 50 21.86 -19.61 -0.82
C ASP A 50 21.75 -20.73 0.23
N ASP A 51 22.86 -21.44 0.48
CA ASP A 51 22.95 -22.52 1.45
C ASP A 51 22.80 -21.99 2.91
N PRO A 52 21.75 -22.41 3.65
CA PRO A 52 21.48 -21.91 5.00
C PRO A 52 22.59 -22.24 6.00
N ALA A 53 23.29 -23.38 5.84
CA ALA A 53 24.40 -23.75 6.72
C ALA A 53 25.58 -22.79 6.52
N ARG A 54 25.88 -22.40 5.27
CA ARG A 54 26.94 -21.44 4.97
C ARG A 54 26.57 -20.02 5.39
N LYS A 55 25.30 -19.62 5.25
CA LYS A 55 24.82 -18.33 5.78
C LYS A 55 25.06 -18.23 7.28
N LEU A 56 24.70 -19.28 8.03
CA LEU A 56 24.86 -19.33 9.47
C LEU A 56 26.35 -19.27 9.87
N GLN A 57 27.23 -19.99 9.18
CA GLN A 57 28.68 -19.91 9.42
C GLN A 57 29.28 -18.51 9.20
N CYS A 58 28.80 -17.78 8.18
CA CYS A 58 29.23 -16.40 7.95
C CYS A 58 28.76 -15.47 9.06
N VAL A 59 27.51 -15.65 9.52
CA VAL A 59 26.93 -14.86 10.61
C VAL A 59 27.61 -15.14 11.95
N GLU A 60 27.92 -16.41 12.25
CA GLU A 60 28.67 -16.77 13.46
C GLU A 60 30.08 -16.19 13.46
N ARG A 61 30.76 -16.14 12.30
CA ARG A 61 32.06 -15.48 12.19
C ARG A 61 31.97 -13.97 12.44
N ALA A 62 30.93 -13.31 11.93
CA ALA A 62 30.68 -11.90 12.21
C ALA A 62 30.42 -11.65 13.72
N LEU A 63 29.64 -12.51 14.37
CA LEU A 63 29.35 -12.43 15.81
C LEU A 63 30.56 -12.75 16.70
N LYS A 64 31.48 -13.61 16.25
CA LYS A 64 32.74 -13.85 16.96
C LYS A 64 33.64 -12.61 16.98
N ILE A 65 33.58 -11.80 15.92
CA ILE A 65 34.33 -10.55 15.82
C ILE A 65 33.63 -9.47 16.66
N ASN A 66 32.32 -9.27 16.47
CA ASN A 66 31.52 -8.32 17.23
C ASN A 66 30.23 -8.97 17.75
N PRO A 67 30.20 -9.39 19.02
CA PRO A 67 29.03 -10.02 19.63
C PRO A 67 27.79 -9.12 19.74
N ALA A 68 27.97 -7.80 19.69
CA ALA A 68 26.90 -6.80 19.81
C ALA A 68 26.37 -6.31 18.46
N ASN A 69 26.62 -7.06 17.38
CA ASN A 69 26.16 -6.69 16.04
C ASN A 69 24.69 -7.12 15.82
N ASP A 70 23.77 -6.16 15.93
CA ASP A 70 22.33 -6.37 15.81
C ASP A 70 21.92 -7.02 14.48
N GLN A 71 22.57 -6.67 13.37
CA GLN A 71 22.25 -7.25 12.06
C GLN A 71 22.63 -8.73 11.98
N ALA A 72 23.72 -9.11 12.63
CA ALA A 72 24.16 -10.50 12.72
C ALA A 72 23.27 -11.31 13.68
N LEU A 73 22.88 -10.73 14.82
CA LEU A 73 21.94 -11.34 15.77
C LEU A 73 20.58 -11.60 15.14
N ALA A 74 19.99 -10.59 14.48
CA ALA A 74 18.71 -10.72 13.80
C ALA A 74 18.75 -11.76 12.66
N LEU A 75 19.87 -11.84 11.92
CA LEU A 75 20.03 -12.84 10.87
C LEU A 75 20.21 -14.26 11.44
N ARG A 76 20.92 -14.40 12.57
CA ARG A 76 21.04 -15.68 13.28
C ARG A 76 19.68 -16.17 13.79
N GLU A 77 18.88 -15.29 14.39
CA GLU A 77 17.54 -15.64 14.86
C GLU A 77 16.61 -16.06 13.73
N LYS A 78 16.66 -15.36 12.58
CA LYS A 78 15.91 -15.75 11.37
C LYS A 78 16.32 -17.12 10.83
N LEU A 79 17.62 -17.42 10.84
CA LEU A 79 18.14 -18.71 10.39
C LEU A 79 17.88 -19.85 11.40
N ALA A 80 17.82 -19.52 12.70
CA ALA A 80 17.49 -20.46 13.77
C ALA A 80 15.98 -20.76 13.87
N GLY A 81 15.12 -19.78 13.56
CA GLY A 81 13.66 -19.90 13.57
C GLY A 81 13.06 -20.81 12.48
N GLY A 82 13.90 -21.33 11.56
CA GLY A 82 13.49 -22.22 10.47
C GLY A 82 13.49 -23.72 10.80
N GLY A 83 13.81 -24.13 12.04
CA GLY A 83 13.87 -25.55 12.41
C GLY A 83 13.61 -25.79 13.89
N MET A 84 12.39 -26.24 14.20
CA MET A 84 11.93 -26.92 15.44
C MET A 84 12.30 -26.34 16.82
N SER A 85 11.25 -25.85 17.51
CA SER A 85 10.85 -26.11 18.91
C SER A 85 11.78 -25.79 20.10
N SER A 86 11.31 -24.82 20.90
CA SER A 86 11.29 -24.77 22.38
C SER A 86 12.58 -24.97 23.18
N ALA A 87 13.08 -23.90 23.81
CA ALA A 87 13.30 -23.80 25.26
C ALA A 87 13.81 -22.40 25.64
N ALA A 88 13.26 -21.86 26.73
CA ALA A 88 13.57 -20.55 27.28
C ALA A 88 15.04 -20.38 27.72
N ALA A 89 15.60 -19.20 27.50
CA ALA A 89 16.75 -18.69 28.24
C ALA A 89 16.69 -17.15 28.31
N ALA A 90 16.46 -16.63 29.51
CA ALA A 90 16.46 -15.19 29.80
C ALA A 90 17.89 -14.61 29.73
N PRO A 91 18.10 -13.40 29.19
CA PRO A 91 19.36 -12.68 29.30
C PRO A 91 19.52 -12.01 30.68
N PRO A 92 20.77 -11.76 31.13
CA PRO A 92 21.07 -11.27 32.48
C PRO A 92 20.75 -9.78 32.62
N ALA A 93 20.28 -9.41 33.82
CA ALA A 93 19.88 -8.05 34.17
C ALA A 93 21.07 -7.06 34.16
N PRO A 94 20.94 -5.90 33.48
CA PRO A 94 21.82 -4.74 33.66
C PRO A 94 21.45 -3.95 34.94
N PRO A 95 22.36 -3.11 35.46
CA PRO A 95 22.31 -2.62 36.84
C PRO A 95 21.23 -1.56 37.06
N LYS A 96 20.56 -1.65 38.22
CA LYS A 96 19.55 -0.70 38.72
C LYS A 96 20.07 0.74 38.69
N ARG A 97 19.47 1.57 37.85
CA ARG A 97 19.45 3.04 38.00
C ARG A 97 18.13 3.41 38.67
N SER A 98 18.18 4.23 39.71
CA SER A 98 17.01 4.81 40.36
C SER A 98 16.28 5.70 39.37
N SER A 99 15.26 5.14 38.72
CA SER A 99 14.40 5.83 37.76
C SER A 99 13.21 6.48 38.47
N ILE A 100 12.72 7.57 37.88
CA ILE A 100 11.48 8.29 38.21
C ILE A 100 10.26 7.35 38.38
N HIS A 101 10.36 6.11 37.88
CA HIS A 101 9.49 4.97 38.16
C HIS A 101 9.08 4.83 39.64
N ASP A 102 10.01 5.00 40.60
CA ASP A 102 9.70 4.89 42.05
C ASP A 102 8.82 6.05 42.55
N ARG A 103 8.78 7.19 41.84
CA ARG A 103 7.90 8.33 42.16
C ARG A 103 6.55 8.25 41.45
N LEU A 104 6.53 7.71 40.23
CA LEU A 104 5.29 7.46 39.47
C LEU A 104 4.44 6.34 40.10
N GLU A 105 5.07 5.34 40.71
CA GLU A 105 4.38 4.26 41.43
C GLU A 105 3.88 4.72 42.82
N ASN A 106 4.60 5.64 43.49
CA ASN A 106 4.20 6.18 44.80
C ASN A 106 3.16 7.31 44.75
N ALA A 107 2.93 7.95 43.59
CA ALA A 107 1.79 8.87 43.42
C ALA A 107 0.42 8.14 43.48
N SER A 108 0.43 6.80 43.46
CA SER A 108 -0.73 5.94 43.69
C SER A 108 -1.12 5.81 45.18
N LEU A 109 -0.31 6.35 46.11
CA LEU A 109 -0.46 6.17 47.55
C LEU A 109 -0.28 7.49 48.31
N VAL A 110 -1.25 8.39 48.25
CA VAL A 110 -1.37 9.51 49.21
C VAL A 110 -2.85 9.65 49.59
N HIS A 111 -3.29 8.97 50.65
CA HIS A 111 -3.57 9.57 51.99
C HIS A 111 -4.38 10.87 51.94
N HIS A 112 -5.63 10.77 52.39
CA HIS A 112 -6.48 11.90 52.78
C HIS A 112 -5.80 12.71 53.89
N ASP A 113 -5.31 13.90 53.58
CA ASP A 113 -5.01 14.91 54.59
C ASP A 113 -6.33 15.47 55.15
N THR A 114 -6.56 15.24 56.44
CA THR A 114 -7.62 15.87 57.23
C THR A 114 -6.99 17.03 58.03
N PRO A 115 -7.63 18.20 58.20
CA PRO A 115 -7.02 19.33 58.91
C PRO A 115 -6.92 19.11 60.44
N PRO A 116 -5.99 19.77 61.16
CA PRO A 116 -5.75 19.53 62.58
C PRO A 116 -6.68 20.37 63.48
N GLU A 117 -7.15 19.77 64.58
CA GLU A 117 -7.79 20.47 65.71
C GLU A 117 -7.03 20.15 67.03
N PRO A 118 -6.85 21.10 67.98
CA PRO A 118 -5.91 20.98 69.12
C PRO A 118 -6.63 20.66 70.47
N PRO A 119 -5.97 20.55 71.66
CA PRO A 119 -5.80 19.29 72.38
C PRO A 119 -6.52 19.20 73.74
N ALA A 120 -6.71 17.97 74.27
CA ALA A 120 -6.90 17.72 75.70
C ALA A 120 -6.42 16.31 76.11
N ALA A 121 -5.82 16.21 77.30
CA ALA A 121 -5.07 15.07 77.83
C ALA A 121 -5.91 14.20 78.83
N PRO A 122 -5.33 13.23 79.59
CA PRO A 122 -5.65 11.79 79.54
C PRO A 122 -6.35 11.29 80.85
N PRO A 123 -6.57 9.97 81.10
CA PRO A 123 -5.52 9.06 81.60
C PRO A 123 -5.64 7.56 81.20
N ALA A 124 -4.59 6.80 81.52
CA ALA A 124 -4.36 5.35 81.35
C ALA A 124 -4.95 4.52 82.54
N PRO A 125 -4.49 3.27 82.86
CA PRO A 125 -3.94 2.13 82.11
C PRO A 125 -4.55 0.75 82.53
N ALA A 126 -4.07 -0.34 81.90
CA ALA A 126 -3.80 -1.70 82.44
C ALA A 126 -4.41 -2.83 81.59
N ALA A 127 -3.89 -4.05 81.48
CA ALA A 127 -2.58 -4.69 81.60
C ALA A 127 -2.80 -6.19 81.30
N ARG A 128 -1.73 -6.87 80.87
CA ARG A 128 -1.45 -8.33 80.98
C ARG A 128 -1.99 -9.32 79.94
N ALA A 129 -1.03 -9.82 79.15
CA ALA A 129 -0.94 -11.19 78.62
C ALA A 129 -0.72 -12.23 79.76
N PRO A 130 -0.78 -13.57 79.52
CA PRO A 130 0.30 -14.34 78.86
C PRO A 130 -0.20 -15.41 77.85
N GLN A 131 0.49 -15.63 76.72
CA GLN A 131 1.44 -16.75 76.41
C GLN A 131 0.98 -18.17 76.75
N PHE A 132 0.97 -19.10 75.76
CA PHE A 132 1.93 -20.22 75.63
C PHE A 132 1.57 -21.25 74.52
N MET A 133 2.64 -21.87 73.98
CA MET A 133 2.77 -23.21 73.37
C MET A 133 2.34 -23.48 71.90
N GLN A 134 3.34 -23.73 71.05
CA GLN A 134 3.28 -24.57 69.83
C GLN A 134 3.46 -26.07 70.23
N PRO A 135 3.15 -27.08 69.37
CA PRO A 135 4.00 -27.45 68.21
C PRO A 135 3.25 -27.99 66.95
N GLU A 136 3.96 -28.02 65.82
CA GLU A 136 3.60 -28.72 64.57
C GLU A 136 3.60 -30.26 64.72
N PRO A 137 2.92 -30.99 63.81
CA PRO A 137 3.71 -31.81 62.87
C PRO A 137 3.16 -31.87 61.42
N GLU A 138 4.06 -32.25 60.50
CA GLU A 138 3.88 -32.51 59.07
C GLU A 138 3.03 -33.76 58.72
N VAL A 139 2.47 -33.76 57.49
CA VAL A 139 2.51 -34.79 56.41
C VAL A 139 1.14 -35.02 55.73
N ASP A 140 1.04 -34.42 54.54
CA ASP A 140 0.53 -34.84 53.21
C ASP A 140 -0.70 -35.76 52.98
N ALA A 141 -1.40 -35.38 51.90
CA ALA A 141 -2.24 -36.14 50.96
C ALA A 141 -3.75 -36.38 51.22
N ALA A 142 -4.53 -35.69 50.38
CA ALA A 142 -5.81 -36.06 49.75
C ALA A 142 -7.09 -36.11 50.62
N GLN A 143 -7.97 -35.12 50.42
CA GLN A 143 -9.38 -35.24 49.99
C GLN A 143 -10.15 -33.92 50.22
N ASP A 144 -11.19 -33.69 49.41
CA ASP A 144 -11.93 -32.45 49.15
C ASP A 144 -12.29 -31.56 50.36
N PRO A 145 -12.33 -30.21 50.19
CA PRO A 145 -12.65 -29.29 51.29
C PRO A 145 -14.17 -29.28 51.63
N PRO A 146 -14.54 -29.28 52.93
CA PRO A 146 -15.92 -29.05 53.41
C PRO A 146 -16.34 -27.57 53.38
N PRO A 147 -17.65 -27.28 53.57
CA PRO A 147 -18.27 -26.02 53.22
C PRO A 147 -18.22 -25.02 54.39
N GLU A 148 -17.34 -24.02 54.33
CA GLU A 148 -17.36 -22.90 55.28
C GLU A 148 -17.10 -21.52 54.64
N PHE A 149 -17.26 -21.39 53.31
CA PHE A 149 -17.13 -20.10 52.62
C PHE A 149 -18.43 -19.57 52.02
N GLU A 150 -19.54 -19.78 52.73
CA GLU A 150 -20.86 -19.20 52.37
C GLU A 150 -21.36 -18.17 53.40
N ALA A 151 -20.53 -17.79 54.38
CA ALA A 151 -20.87 -16.82 55.43
C ALA A 151 -20.04 -15.52 55.41
N LEU A 152 -19.26 -15.27 54.36
CA LEU A 152 -18.50 -14.02 54.18
C LEU A 152 -18.94 -13.19 52.96
N ARG A 153 -20.02 -13.59 52.29
CA ARG A 153 -20.60 -12.85 51.16
C ARG A 153 -21.55 -11.70 51.57
N ASP A 154 -21.95 -11.63 52.83
CA ASP A 154 -22.93 -10.66 53.33
C ASP A 154 -22.33 -9.48 54.14
N LEU A 155 -21.00 -9.29 54.12
CA LEU A 155 -20.32 -8.21 54.83
C LEU A 155 -19.52 -7.24 53.95
N VAL A 156 -19.65 -7.37 52.62
CA VAL A 156 -19.14 -6.36 51.69
C VAL A 156 -20.36 -5.74 51.00
N PRO A 157 -20.65 -4.44 51.21
CA PRO A 157 -21.65 -3.77 50.41
C PRO A 157 -21.27 -3.93 48.93
N GLU A 158 -22.19 -4.43 48.09
CA GLU A 158 -21.98 -4.58 46.64
C GLU A 158 -21.61 -3.25 45.93
N GLU A 159 -21.70 -2.12 46.62
CA GLU A 159 -21.25 -0.81 46.13
C GLU A 159 -19.72 -0.59 46.21
N ALA A 160 -18.95 -1.50 46.81
CA ALA A 160 -17.50 -1.31 47.04
C ALA A 160 -16.57 -2.05 46.05
N ILE A 161 -17.10 -2.57 44.94
CA ILE A 161 -16.29 -3.20 43.87
C ILE A 161 -16.20 -2.34 42.60
N GLU A 162 -16.91 -1.22 42.52
CA GLU A 162 -16.78 -0.24 41.43
C GLU A 162 -15.98 1.01 41.85
N SER A 163 -14.67 0.87 42.02
CA SER A 163 -13.76 2.02 41.99
C SER A 163 -12.48 1.74 41.21
N THR A 164 -12.58 1.04 40.09
CA THR A 164 -11.69 1.31 38.96
C THR A 164 -12.15 2.62 38.35
N GLN A 165 -11.47 3.73 38.67
CA GLN A 165 -11.67 5.00 37.96
C GLN A 165 -11.61 4.71 36.46
N SER A 166 -12.75 4.81 35.78
CA SER A 166 -12.83 4.75 34.33
C SER A 166 -12.01 5.90 33.77
N VAL A 167 -10.80 5.59 33.31
CA VAL A 167 -9.90 6.55 32.69
C VAL A 167 -10.61 7.18 31.49
N LYS A 168 -10.81 8.50 31.52
CA LYS A 168 -11.54 9.21 30.47
C LYS A 168 -10.65 9.46 29.26
N THR A 169 -11.25 9.31 28.08
CA THR A 169 -10.66 9.63 26.78
C THR A 169 -11.33 10.86 26.17
N GLN A 170 -10.86 11.34 25.01
CA GLN A 170 -11.48 12.45 24.26
C GLN A 170 -12.93 12.20 23.86
N ASN A 171 -13.37 10.93 23.86
CA ASN A 171 -14.76 10.59 23.59
C ASN A 171 -15.67 10.83 24.81
N ASP A 172 -15.10 10.90 26.01
CA ASP A 172 -15.82 11.08 27.25
C ASP A 172 -15.97 12.57 27.57
N ARG A 173 -17.18 12.96 28.02
CA ARG A 173 -17.41 14.35 28.42
C ARG A 173 -16.77 14.62 29.77
N LEU A 174 -15.93 15.65 29.81
CA LEU A 174 -15.41 16.20 31.04
C LEU A 174 -16.48 17.03 31.76
N THR A 175 -16.46 16.96 33.09
CA THR A 175 -17.21 17.88 33.93
C THR A 175 -16.46 19.21 34.03
N PRO A 176 -17.16 20.34 34.26
CA PRO A 176 -16.49 21.63 34.42
C PRO A 176 -15.47 21.69 35.56
N GLU A 177 -15.60 20.81 36.56
CA GLU A 177 -14.64 20.71 37.66
C GLU A 177 -13.36 19.99 37.22
N GLU A 178 -13.48 18.90 36.45
CA GLU A 178 -12.34 18.20 35.86
C GLU A 178 -11.57 19.09 34.88
N GLU A 179 -12.26 19.89 34.07
CA GLU A 179 -11.63 20.88 33.19
C GLU A 179 -10.81 21.90 33.99
N ARG A 180 -11.38 22.44 35.08
CA ARG A 180 -10.65 23.35 35.98
C ARG A 180 -9.45 22.69 36.63
N GLN A 181 -9.54 21.41 37.00
CA GLN A 181 -8.43 20.67 37.57
C GLN A 181 -7.30 20.48 36.55
N ILE A 182 -7.63 20.12 35.30
CA ILE A 182 -6.65 20.02 34.21
C ILE A 182 -5.97 21.39 33.97
N GLU A 183 -6.75 22.47 33.90
CA GLU A 183 -6.21 23.83 33.72
C GLU A 183 -5.30 24.25 34.89
N LYS A 184 -5.67 23.90 36.12
CA LYS A 184 -4.86 24.16 37.31
C LYS A 184 -3.51 23.44 37.23
N HIS A 185 -3.51 22.16 36.85
CA HIS A 185 -2.27 21.39 36.67
C HIS A 185 -1.43 21.93 35.50
N LEU A 186 -2.05 22.36 34.40
CA LEU A 186 -1.35 23.02 33.29
C LEU A 186 -0.67 24.33 33.74
N ALA A 187 -1.36 25.18 34.48
CA ALA A 187 -0.80 26.43 34.99
C ALA A 187 0.32 26.17 36.00
N ALA A 188 0.17 25.15 36.86
CA ALA A 188 1.22 24.73 37.79
C ALA A 188 2.46 24.22 37.04
N ALA A 189 2.28 23.43 35.98
CA ALA A 189 3.37 22.96 35.13
C ALA A 189 4.11 24.12 34.46
N GLU A 190 3.39 25.11 33.92
CA GLU A 190 3.99 26.30 33.32
C GLU A 190 4.79 27.14 34.34
N ALA A 191 4.28 27.28 35.57
CA ALA A 191 5.01 27.95 36.65
C ALA A 191 6.31 27.20 37.03
N ARG A 192 6.29 25.86 37.02
CA ARG A 192 7.47 25.02 37.26
C ARG A 192 8.51 25.13 36.14
N LEU A 193 8.06 25.16 34.89
CA LEU A 193 8.94 25.43 33.74
C LEU A 193 9.60 26.80 33.84
N ALA A 194 8.86 27.83 34.27
CA ALA A 194 9.43 29.16 34.51
C ALA A 194 10.47 29.18 35.66
N ALA A 195 10.40 28.20 36.56
CA ALA A 195 11.36 27.99 37.64
C ALA A 195 12.51 27.02 37.27
N GLU A 196 12.61 26.62 35.99
CA GLU A 196 13.59 25.64 35.49
C GLU A 196 13.50 24.25 36.15
N ASP A 197 12.35 23.93 36.74
CA ASP A 197 12.05 22.65 37.39
C ASP A 197 11.27 21.75 36.43
N GLU A 198 11.98 21.17 35.46
CA GLU A 198 11.40 20.35 34.38
C GLU A 198 10.76 19.05 34.91
N GLU A 199 11.35 18.41 35.93
CA GLU A 199 10.82 17.17 36.52
C GLU A 199 9.47 17.42 37.21
N ALA A 200 9.35 18.47 38.02
CA ALA A 200 8.08 18.81 38.65
C ALA A 200 7.03 19.25 37.61
N ALA A 201 7.44 19.87 36.50
CA ALA A 201 6.53 20.20 35.41
C ALA A 201 5.95 18.94 34.74
N VAL A 202 6.79 17.92 34.48
CA VAL A 202 6.32 16.62 33.98
C VAL A 202 5.31 16.00 34.95
N GLU A 203 5.59 16.03 36.25
CA GLU A 203 4.68 15.49 37.27
C GLU A 203 3.29 16.13 37.20
N GLN A 204 3.24 17.46 37.07
CA GLN A 204 1.97 18.18 36.89
C GLN A 204 1.23 17.77 35.61
N TYR A 205 1.95 17.54 34.51
CA TYR A 205 1.33 17.00 33.30
C TYR A 205 0.79 15.58 33.50
N VAL A 206 1.50 14.72 34.24
CA VAL A 206 1.02 13.36 34.54
C VAL A 206 -0.26 13.40 35.37
N TYR A 207 -0.37 14.28 36.37
CA TYR A 207 -1.62 14.46 37.12
C TYR A 207 -2.77 14.91 36.23
N ALA A 208 -2.53 15.85 35.31
CA ALA A 208 -3.54 16.24 34.33
C ALA A 208 -3.97 15.07 33.42
N LEU A 209 -3.02 14.20 33.02
CA LEU A 209 -3.31 13.02 32.20
C LEU A 209 -4.07 11.93 32.97
N GLN A 210 -4.01 11.86 34.29
CA GLN A 210 -4.85 10.92 35.06
C GLN A 210 -6.34 11.25 34.94
N ILE A 211 -6.69 12.53 34.74
CA ILE A 211 -8.07 12.97 34.53
C ILE A 211 -8.52 12.64 33.10
N GLN A 212 -7.71 13.01 32.11
CA GLN A 212 -7.92 12.68 30.70
C GLN A 212 -6.62 12.25 30.04
N VAL A 213 -6.51 10.96 29.73
CA VAL A 213 -5.24 10.34 29.32
C VAL A 213 -4.78 10.78 27.93
N ASP A 214 -5.70 11.22 27.08
CA ASP A 214 -5.41 11.70 25.73
C ASP A 214 -5.65 13.20 25.54
N HIS A 215 -5.59 13.97 26.63
CA HIS A 215 -5.70 15.42 26.54
C HIS A 215 -4.60 15.96 25.60
N PRO A 216 -4.97 16.58 24.46
CA PRO A 216 -4.05 16.76 23.33
C PRO A 216 -2.89 17.71 23.66
N GLN A 217 -3.17 18.81 24.38
CA GLN A 217 -2.15 19.79 24.72
C GLN A 217 -1.18 19.28 25.79
N VAL A 218 -1.71 18.67 26.86
CA VAL A 218 -0.94 18.07 27.95
C VAL A 218 -0.03 16.97 27.41
N MET A 219 -0.59 16.01 26.65
CA MET A 219 0.18 14.91 26.06
C MET A 219 1.32 15.42 25.17
N GLN A 220 1.03 16.39 24.30
CA GLN A 220 2.06 16.99 23.43
C GLN A 220 3.19 17.66 24.23
N ARG A 221 2.85 18.41 25.28
CA ARG A 221 3.83 19.11 26.13
C ARG A 221 4.66 18.13 26.96
N ALA A 222 4.01 17.16 27.59
CA ALA A 222 4.65 16.14 28.40
C ALA A 222 5.66 15.32 27.58
N VAL A 223 5.23 14.78 26.44
CA VAL A 223 6.10 13.97 25.57
C VAL A 223 7.28 14.79 25.02
N ARG A 224 7.04 16.06 24.65
CA ARG A 224 8.13 16.95 24.19
C ARG A 224 9.17 17.18 25.27
N LEU A 225 8.73 17.46 26.51
CA LEU A 225 9.62 17.74 27.63
C LEU A 225 10.41 16.47 28.02
N LEU A 226 9.74 15.33 28.12
CA LEU A 226 10.39 14.04 28.38
C LEU A 226 11.45 13.69 27.32
N HIS A 227 11.16 13.98 26.05
CA HIS A 227 12.13 13.80 24.98
C HIS A 227 13.36 14.71 25.12
N GLN A 228 13.16 15.99 25.47
CA GLN A 228 14.27 16.93 25.73
C GLN A 228 15.15 16.47 26.89
N MET A 229 14.52 15.93 27.94
CA MET A 229 15.19 15.34 29.10
C MET A 229 15.79 13.95 28.83
N LYS A 230 15.62 13.41 27.62
CA LYS A 230 16.06 12.05 27.20
C LYS A 230 15.35 10.89 27.90
N TYR A 231 14.26 11.14 28.61
CA TYR A 231 13.39 10.11 29.19
C TYR A 231 12.41 9.56 28.14
N THR A 232 12.96 8.98 27.07
CA THR A 232 12.17 8.52 25.91
C THR A 232 11.33 7.28 26.24
N GLU A 233 11.78 6.46 27.21
CA GLU A 233 11.03 5.31 27.72
C GLU A 233 9.78 5.75 28.50
N ASP A 234 9.90 6.77 29.35
CA ASP A 234 8.75 7.33 30.08
C ASP A 234 7.73 7.97 29.13
N ALA A 235 8.22 8.61 28.05
CA ALA A 235 7.35 9.11 26.99
C ALA A 235 6.60 7.97 26.26
N GLN A 236 7.27 6.83 26.02
CA GLN A 236 6.65 5.65 25.44
C GLN A 236 5.55 5.09 26.35
N GLU A 237 5.79 5.04 27.65
CA GLU A 237 4.84 4.55 28.65
C GLU A 237 3.57 5.42 28.67
N LEU A 238 3.70 6.76 28.71
CA LEU A 238 2.55 7.66 28.65
C LEU A 238 1.71 7.44 27.38
N LEU A 239 2.38 7.32 26.23
CA LEU A 239 1.71 7.09 24.95
C LEU A 239 1.01 5.72 24.90
N ASN A 240 1.62 4.67 25.46
CA ASN A 240 1.00 3.35 25.55
C ASN A 240 -0.25 3.36 26.41
N ARG A 241 -0.24 4.06 27.56
CA ARG A 241 -1.43 4.22 28.42
C ARG A 241 -2.60 4.83 27.66
N ALA A 242 -2.34 5.84 26.82
CA ALA A 242 -3.38 6.43 25.97
C ALA A 242 -3.89 5.47 24.90
N ILE A 243 -3.00 4.69 24.28
CA ILE A 243 -3.39 3.70 23.29
C ILE A 243 -4.21 2.57 23.93
N GLU A 244 -3.82 2.09 25.12
CA GLU A 244 -4.54 1.06 25.89
C GLU A 244 -5.90 1.53 26.39
N ALA A 245 -6.02 2.83 26.71
CA ALA A 245 -7.30 3.46 27.03
C ALA A 245 -8.24 3.59 25.79
N GLY A 246 -7.78 3.29 24.58
CA GLY A 246 -8.61 3.27 23.38
C GLY A 246 -8.77 4.62 22.68
N THR A 247 -7.80 5.53 22.84
CA THR A 247 -7.82 6.86 22.23
C THR A 247 -8.02 6.84 20.71
N PRO A 248 -8.89 7.69 20.13
CA PRO A 248 -9.07 7.78 18.67
C PRO A 248 -8.06 8.71 17.98
N SER A 249 -7.24 9.44 18.75
CA SER A 249 -6.36 10.50 18.22
C SER A 249 -5.21 9.94 17.36
N LEU A 250 -5.21 10.27 16.07
CA LEU A 250 -4.13 9.96 15.13
C LEU A 250 -2.79 10.55 15.59
N ALA A 251 -2.79 11.77 16.15
CA ALA A 251 -1.57 12.44 16.56
C ALA A 251 -0.81 11.66 17.64
N ILE A 252 -1.54 11.06 18.60
CA ILE A 252 -0.96 10.25 19.67
C ILE A 252 -0.35 8.97 19.09
N HIS A 253 -1.05 8.32 18.16
CA HIS A 253 -0.54 7.12 17.49
C HIS A 253 0.72 7.39 16.67
N LEU A 254 0.74 8.47 15.88
CA LEU A 254 1.92 8.87 15.11
C LEU A 254 3.11 9.16 16.04
N THR A 255 2.87 9.89 17.14
CA THR A 255 3.91 10.17 18.14
C THR A 255 4.44 8.87 18.77
N ALA A 256 3.57 7.91 19.08
CA ALA A 256 3.97 6.61 19.62
C ALA A 256 4.82 5.81 18.63
N ILE A 257 4.45 5.82 17.34
CA ILE A 257 5.23 5.20 16.27
C ILE A 257 6.63 5.81 16.20
N ASP A 258 6.74 7.15 16.23
CA ASP A 258 8.02 7.85 16.17
C ASP A 258 8.88 7.60 17.41
N VAL A 259 8.28 7.61 18.61
CA VAL A 259 8.99 7.26 19.86
C VAL A 259 9.52 5.83 19.83
N ASN A 260 8.73 4.87 19.35
CA ASN A 260 9.20 3.49 19.19
C ASN A 260 10.35 3.40 18.17
N ARG A 261 10.31 4.17 17.08
CA ARG A 261 11.42 4.25 16.10
C ARG A 261 12.68 4.83 16.73
N MET A 262 12.56 5.89 17.53
CA MET A 262 13.71 6.50 18.24
C MET A 262 14.38 5.53 19.22
N LEU A 263 13.58 4.67 19.87
CA LEU A 263 14.08 3.61 20.76
C LEU A 263 14.62 2.38 20.02
N GLY A 264 14.60 2.35 18.68
CA GLY A 264 15.00 1.19 17.88
C GLY A 264 13.98 0.05 17.86
N ASN A 265 12.80 0.24 18.45
CA ASN A 265 11.71 -0.74 18.53
C ASN A 265 10.86 -0.76 17.25
N TYR A 266 11.48 -1.05 16.10
CA TYR A 266 10.79 -1.04 14.79
C TYR A 266 9.62 -2.02 14.70
N SER A 267 9.72 -3.18 15.34
CA SER A 267 8.64 -4.18 15.37
C SER A 267 7.38 -3.65 16.07
N LYS A 268 7.54 -2.97 17.22
CA LYS A 268 6.42 -2.33 17.93
C LYS A 268 5.82 -1.21 17.09
N ALA A 269 6.65 -0.41 16.42
CA ALA A 269 6.18 0.63 15.51
C ALA A 269 5.32 0.04 14.36
N ASP A 270 5.71 -1.10 13.79
CA ASP A 270 4.95 -1.77 12.73
C ASP A 270 3.61 -2.33 13.19
N VAL A 271 3.58 -2.92 14.40
CA VAL A 271 2.33 -3.37 15.04
C VAL A 271 1.39 -2.18 15.28
N LEU A 272 1.93 -1.05 15.73
CA LEU A 272 1.14 0.17 15.94
C LEU A 272 0.56 0.70 14.62
N ARG A 273 1.36 0.76 13.55
CA ARG A 273 0.89 1.20 12.22
C ARG A 273 -0.27 0.33 11.74
N GLU A 274 -0.16 -0.99 11.90
CA GLU A 274 -1.22 -1.92 11.52
C GLU A 274 -2.49 -1.71 12.33
N LYS A 275 -2.38 -1.49 13.64
CA LYS A 275 -3.53 -1.13 14.49
C LYS A 275 -4.22 0.14 13.99
N VAL A 276 -3.46 1.19 13.67
CA VAL A 276 -4.01 2.48 13.21
C VAL A 276 -4.78 2.34 11.90
N VAL A 277 -4.27 1.55 10.95
CA VAL A 277 -4.95 1.28 9.67
C VAL A 277 -6.28 0.53 9.87
N GLN A 278 -6.38 -0.29 10.91
CA GLN A 278 -7.59 -1.04 11.23
C GLN A 278 -8.66 -0.22 11.97
N MET A 279 -8.31 0.95 12.52
CA MET A 279 -9.25 1.80 13.27
C MET A 279 -10.26 2.50 12.36
N ASP A 280 -11.54 2.48 12.74
CA ASP A 280 -12.61 3.17 11.99
C ASP A 280 -12.57 4.70 12.14
N ALA A 281 -12.04 5.20 13.25
CA ALA A 281 -11.95 6.63 13.52
C ALA A 281 -10.94 7.37 12.63
N ILE A 282 -10.03 6.65 11.97
CA ILE A 282 -8.92 7.24 11.21
C ILE A 282 -9.33 7.42 9.76
N ASP A 283 -9.22 8.64 9.23
CA ASP A 283 -9.55 8.94 7.83
C ASP A 283 -8.50 8.43 6.83
N ASP A 284 -8.85 8.43 5.55
CA ASP A 284 -7.95 7.98 4.48
C ASP A 284 -6.67 8.83 4.41
N ALA A 285 -6.77 10.13 4.69
CA ALA A 285 -5.62 11.03 4.75
C ALA A 285 -4.66 10.68 5.90
N GLY A 286 -5.18 10.28 7.06
CA GLY A 286 -4.39 9.77 8.17
C GLY A 286 -3.62 8.49 7.84
N ILE A 287 -4.28 7.55 7.15
CA ILE A 287 -3.64 6.32 6.66
C ILE A 287 -2.52 6.67 5.66
N LEU A 288 -2.78 7.57 4.71
CA LEU A 288 -1.79 7.97 3.71
C LEU A 288 -0.52 8.57 4.34
N LYS A 289 -0.64 9.35 5.42
CA LYS A 289 0.53 9.85 6.16
C LYS A 289 1.43 8.75 6.70
N ILE A 290 0.83 7.65 7.18
CA ILE A 290 1.58 6.48 7.68
C ILE A 290 2.28 5.77 6.52
N ILE A 291 1.57 5.59 5.40
CA ILE A 291 2.13 5.00 4.18
C ILE A 291 3.28 5.85 3.64
N ASP A 292 3.14 7.17 3.58
CA ASP A 292 4.19 8.09 3.17
C ASP A 292 5.42 8.02 4.08
N SER A 293 5.21 7.92 5.40
CA SER A 293 6.30 7.71 6.35
C SER A 293 7.07 6.41 6.06
N LEU A 294 6.38 5.32 5.70
CA LEU A 294 7.03 4.05 5.35
C LEU A 294 7.80 4.11 4.02
N LEU A 295 7.26 4.82 3.04
CA LEU A 295 7.92 5.02 1.75
C LEU A 295 9.23 5.80 1.92
N ASN A 296 9.22 6.84 2.77
CA ASN A 296 10.43 7.60 3.10
C ASN A 296 11.48 6.75 3.82
N ASP A 297 11.06 5.78 4.63
CA ASP A 297 11.93 4.82 5.32
C ASP A 297 12.47 3.71 4.38
N VAL A 298 12.21 3.79 3.07
CA VAL A 298 12.57 2.79 2.04
C VAL A 298 11.88 1.43 2.30
N GLN A 299 10.82 1.41 3.10
CA GLN A 299 10.05 0.21 3.42
C GLN A 299 8.85 0.03 2.47
N GLY A 300 9.10 0.12 1.16
CA GLY A 300 8.06 0.07 0.13
C GLY A 300 7.22 -1.21 0.13
N ALA A 301 7.81 -2.36 0.47
CA ALA A 301 7.08 -3.62 0.58
C ALA A 301 6.05 -3.60 1.73
N ARG A 302 6.41 -3.03 2.88
CA ARG A 302 5.52 -2.92 4.04
C ARG A 302 4.41 -1.89 3.80
N ALA A 303 4.73 -0.81 3.07
CA ALA A 303 3.75 0.17 2.63
C ALA A 303 2.64 -0.48 1.78
N ILE A 304 2.99 -1.35 0.83
CA ILE A 304 2.01 -2.10 0.02
C ILE A 304 1.14 -2.99 0.91
N GLU A 305 1.73 -3.78 1.81
CA GLU A 305 0.97 -4.68 2.68
C GLU A 305 -0.06 -3.93 3.55
N LEU A 306 0.35 -2.80 4.17
CA LEU A 306 -0.57 -1.98 4.95
C LEU A 306 -1.66 -1.35 4.09
N LEU A 307 -1.32 -0.94 2.86
CA LEU A 307 -2.28 -0.34 1.95
C LEU A 307 -3.29 -1.38 1.43
N GLU A 308 -2.88 -2.63 1.21
CA GLU A 308 -3.77 -3.75 0.93
C GLU A 308 -4.75 -3.97 2.09
N LYS A 309 -4.26 -4.02 3.33
CA LYS A 309 -5.11 -4.13 4.53
C LYS A 309 -6.11 -2.98 4.64
N ALA A 310 -5.68 -1.75 4.34
CA ALA A 310 -6.56 -0.58 4.31
C ALA A 310 -7.66 -0.73 3.24
N LEU A 311 -7.30 -1.19 2.04
CA LEU A 311 -8.21 -1.38 0.92
C LEU A 311 -9.20 -2.53 1.12
N VAL A 312 -8.88 -3.55 1.91
CA VAL A 312 -9.85 -4.60 2.30
C VAL A 312 -11.03 -3.98 3.05
N LYS A 313 -10.76 -3.06 3.98
CA LYS A 313 -11.81 -2.36 4.74
C LYS A 313 -12.48 -1.25 3.93
N ARG A 314 -11.72 -0.61 3.02
CA ARG A 314 -12.14 0.56 2.23
C ARG A 314 -11.94 0.32 0.73
N PRO A 315 -12.70 -0.60 0.11
CA PRO A 315 -12.43 -1.07 -1.25
C PRO A 315 -12.59 0.00 -2.33
N ASN A 316 -13.35 1.06 -2.03
CA ASN A 316 -13.69 2.16 -2.94
C ASN A 316 -13.07 3.50 -2.51
N SER A 317 -12.00 3.48 -1.71
CA SER A 317 -11.28 4.73 -1.41
C SER A 317 -10.45 5.16 -2.62
N HIS A 318 -10.78 6.32 -3.20
CA HIS A 318 -10.05 6.84 -4.35
C HIS A 318 -8.58 7.10 -4.02
N ASP A 319 -8.30 7.78 -2.91
CA ASP A 319 -6.95 8.23 -2.58
C ASP A 319 -6.02 7.05 -2.24
N LEU A 320 -6.53 6.03 -1.54
CA LEU A 320 -5.77 4.80 -1.25
C LEU A 320 -5.50 3.97 -2.52
N LEU A 321 -6.48 3.90 -3.44
CA LEU A 321 -6.30 3.21 -4.73
C LEU A 321 -5.29 3.92 -5.63
N MET A 322 -5.34 5.26 -5.69
CA MET A 322 -4.34 6.06 -6.40
C MET A 322 -2.96 5.82 -5.82
N LYS A 323 -2.81 5.87 -4.50
CA LYS A 323 -1.53 5.64 -3.84
C LYS A 323 -0.96 4.26 -4.13
N MET A 324 -1.82 3.22 -4.16
CA MET A 324 -1.40 1.86 -4.50
C MET A 324 -0.90 1.79 -5.95
N ALA A 325 -1.64 2.42 -6.86
CA ALA A 325 -1.29 2.47 -8.26
C ALA A 325 0.06 3.19 -8.48
N ASP A 326 0.26 4.35 -7.84
CA ASP A 326 1.51 5.12 -7.93
C ASP A 326 2.72 4.30 -7.43
N ILE A 327 2.58 3.63 -6.27
CA ILE A 327 3.66 2.78 -5.74
C ILE A 327 4.00 1.62 -6.68
N LEU A 328 2.98 1.00 -7.30
CA LEU A 328 3.17 -0.09 -8.24
C LEU A 328 3.78 0.38 -9.56
N GLU A 329 3.41 1.57 -10.03
CA GLU A 329 4.01 2.19 -11.21
C GLU A 329 5.49 2.50 -10.97
N ASP A 330 5.84 3.08 -9.82
CA ASP A 330 7.22 3.36 -9.42
C ASP A 330 8.08 2.09 -9.34
N GLN A 331 7.48 0.95 -9.00
CA GLN A 331 8.11 -0.37 -9.01
C GLN A 331 8.21 -1.00 -10.41
N GLY A 332 7.70 -0.35 -11.46
CA GLY A 332 7.65 -0.87 -12.83
C GLY A 332 6.53 -1.89 -13.07
N ARG A 333 5.65 -2.14 -12.09
CA ARG A 333 4.54 -3.10 -12.16
C ARG A 333 3.32 -2.49 -12.87
N LYS A 334 3.52 -2.05 -14.11
CA LYS A 334 2.55 -1.25 -14.90
C LYS A 334 1.16 -1.89 -15.05
N VAL A 335 1.09 -3.20 -15.28
CA VAL A 335 -0.19 -3.92 -15.46
C VAL A 335 -1.05 -3.84 -14.20
N GLN A 336 -0.42 -4.02 -13.04
CA GLN A 336 -1.13 -3.98 -11.77
C GLN A 336 -1.52 -2.54 -11.42
N ALA A 337 -0.61 -1.59 -11.62
CA ALA A 337 -0.89 -0.16 -11.43
C ALA A 337 -2.13 0.28 -12.23
N MET A 338 -2.21 -0.13 -13.50
CA MET A 338 -3.36 0.18 -14.37
C MET A 338 -4.69 -0.33 -13.78
N GLY A 339 -4.73 -1.55 -13.26
CA GLY A 339 -5.93 -2.09 -12.62
C GLY A 339 -6.37 -1.28 -11.39
N TYR A 340 -5.41 -0.76 -10.61
CA TYR A 340 -5.72 0.12 -9.48
C TYR A 340 -6.15 1.52 -9.92
N TYR A 341 -5.56 2.09 -10.98
CA TYR A 341 -6.00 3.37 -11.56
C TYR A 341 -7.44 3.28 -12.11
N GLU A 342 -7.80 2.18 -12.77
CA GLU A 342 -9.19 1.98 -13.23
C GLU A 342 -10.18 1.91 -12.06
N ARG A 343 -9.83 1.17 -11.00
CA ARG A 343 -10.64 1.10 -9.78
C ARG A 343 -10.77 2.49 -9.15
N ALA A 344 -9.68 3.26 -9.08
CA ALA A 344 -9.67 4.63 -8.57
C ALA A 344 -10.57 5.56 -9.41
N ALA A 345 -10.56 5.42 -10.74
CA ALA A 345 -11.40 6.20 -11.65
C ALA A 345 -12.90 5.89 -11.44
N ARG A 346 -13.25 4.63 -11.18
CA ARG A 346 -14.63 4.20 -10.88
C ARG A 346 -15.11 4.69 -9.50
N ALA A 347 -14.21 4.70 -8.52
CA ALA A 347 -14.50 5.13 -7.16
C ALA A 347 -14.55 6.67 -6.97
N GLY A 348 -13.82 7.42 -7.81
CA GLY A 348 -13.64 8.86 -7.65
C GLY A 348 -14.88 9.70 -7.98
N LYS A 349 -15.10 10.78 -7.20
CA LYS A 349 -16.01 11.88 -7.57
C LYS A 349 -15.51 12.57 -8.86
N ARG A 350 -16.36 13.35 -9.54
CA ARG A 350 -16.07 13.95 -10.87
C ARG A 350 -14.69 14.63 -11.02
N GLY A 351 -14.15 15.25 -9.95
CA GLY A 351 -12.79 15.81 -9.95
C GLY A 351 -11.70 14.72 -9.91
N ASN A 352 -11.76 13.88 -8.89
CA ASN A 352 -10.85 12.76 -8.63
C ASN A 352 -10.81 11.75 -9.79
N ARG A 353 -11.95 11.47 -10.42
CA ARG A 353 -12.01 10.61 -11.60
C ARG A 353 -11.17 11.14 -12.76
N LYS A 354 -11.19 12.46 -13.01
CA LYS A 354 -10.38 13.06 -14.09
C LYS A 354 -8.89 12.89 -13.87
N GLN A 355 -8.45 12.83 -12.61
CA GLN A 355 -7.04 12.60 -12.28
C GLN A 355 -6.63 11.19 -12.66
N ALA A 356 -7.39 10.17 -12.23
CA ALA A 356 -7.15 8.78 -12.60
C ALA A 356 -7.26 8.56 -14.13
N ASP A 357 -8.28 9.13 -14.78
CA ASP A 357 -8.47 9.04 -16.23
C ASP A 357 -7.29 9.65 -17.02
N ARG A 358 -6.68 10.73 -16.50
CA ARG A 358 -5.48 11.35 -17.13
C ARG A 358 -4.27 10.43 -17.05
N VAL A 359 -4.08 9.76 -15.91
CA VAL A 359 -2.98 8.82 -15.72
C VAL A 359 -3.20 7.59 -16.62
N LEU A 360 -4.42 7.07 -16.74
CA LEU A 360 -4.72 5.96 -17.65
C LEU A 360 -4.40 6.26 -19.13
N GLN A 361 -4.44 7.52 -19.56
CA GLN A 361 -4.07 7.90 -20.94
C GLN A 361 -2.58 7.77 -21.24
N THR A 362 -1.71 7.69 -20.23
CA THR A 362 -0.26 7.48 -20.45
C THR A 362 0.07 6.00 -20.67
N PHE A 363 -0.82 5.09 -20.28
CA PHE A 363 -0.65 3.66 -20.51
C PHE A 363 -0.99 3.28 -21.96
N ILE A 364 -0.28 2.28 -22.50
CA ILE A 364 -0.58 1.74 -23.84
C ILE A 364 -1.99 1.15 -23.80
N PRO A 365 -2.91 1.55 -24.69
CA PRO A 365 -4.29 1.11 -24.63
C PRO A 365 -4.38 -0.41 -24.78
N VAL A 366 -4.92 -1.09 -23.77
CA VAL A 366 -5.34 -2.49 -23.85
C VAL A 366 -6.70 -2.52 -24.53
N ILE A 367 -6.78 -3.08 -25.73
CA ILE A 367 -8.04 -3.20 -26.45
C ILE A 367 -8.90 -4.24 -25.74
N THR A 368 -9.97 -3.80 -25.08
CA THR A 368 -10.88 -4.68 -24.34
C THR A 368 -11.78 -5.49 -25.30
N ASP A 369 -12.29 -6.65 -24.87
CA ASP A 369 -13.21 -7.47 -25.69
C ASP A 369 -14.48 -6.70 -26.12
N HIS A 370 -14.93 -5.73 -25.33
CA HIS A 370 -16.05 -4.86 -25.67
C HIS A 370 -15.76 -4.04 -26.95
N GLU A 371 -14.52 -3.58 -27.11
CA GLU A 371 -14.09 -2.84 -28.30
C GLU A 371 -13.89 -3.77 -29.50
N ARG A 372 -13.35 -4.98 -29.28
CA ARG A 372 -13.07 -5.97 -30.35
C ARG A 372 -14.34 -6.49 -31.03
N GLY A 373 -15.43 -6.70 -30.27
CA GLY A 373 -16.68 -7.27 -30.77
C GLY A 373 -17.75 -6.27 -31.18
N SER A 374 -17.47 -4.95 -31.11
CA SER A 374 -18.47 -3.91 -31.34
C SER A 374 -18.72 -3.66 -32.82
N VAL A 375 -19.94 -3.96 -33.27
CA VAL A 375 -20.41 -3.67 -34.64
C VAL A 375 -20.39 -2.18 -34.94
N VAL A 376 -20.69 -1.33 -33.95
CA VAL A 376 -20.69 0.14 -34.10
C VAL A 376 -19.28 0.65 -34.36
N LEU A 377 -18.28 0.08 -33.67
CA LEU A 377 -16.88 0.48 -33.86
C LEU A 377 -16.35 0.01 -35.21
N ALA A 378 -16.70 -1.22 -35.63
CA ALA A 378 -16.39 -1.73 -36.96
C ALA A 378 -17.04 -0.89 -38.08
N LEU A 379 -18.28 -0.43 -37.88
CA LEU A 379 -18.95 0.47 -38.83
C LEU A 379 -18.28 1.86 -38.88
N ARG A 380 -17.78 2.35 -37.74
CA ARG A 380 -17.00 3.60 -37.67
C ARG A 380 -15.69 3.48 -38.46
N GLU A 381 -14.98 2.36 -38.35
CA GLU A 381 -13.78 2.10 -39.15
C GLU A 381 -14.12 2.00 -40.65
N ALA A 382 -15.22 1.31 -40.98
CA ALA A 382 -15.72 1.21 -42.36
C ALA A 382 -16.10 2.57 -42.96
N ALA A 383 -16.54 3.53 -42.14
CA ALA A 383 -16.88 4.88 -42.60
C ALA A 383 -15.67 5.62 -43.22
N GLY A 384 -14.43 5.26 -42.85
CA GLY A 384 -13.23 5.77 -43.50
C GLY A 384 -13.15 5.41 -44.99
N PHE A 385 -13.55 4.18 -45.35
CA PHE A 385 -13.66 3.77 -46.76
C PHE A 385 -14.74 4.59 -47.48
N THR A 386 -15.90 4.76 -46.86
CA THR A 386 -17.00 5.56 -47.43
C THR A 386 -16.58 7.00 -47.67
N ALA A 387 -15.88 7.62 -46.72
CA ALA A 387 -15.36 8.97 -46.87
C ALA A 387 -14.34 9.08 -48.03
N ALA A 388 -13.44 8.10 -48.16
CA ALA A 388 -12.48 8.06 -49.27
C ALA A 388 -13.18 7.94 -50.64
N TYR A 389 -14.20 7.08 -50.75
CA TYR A 389 -14.96 6.90 -51.99
C TYR A 389 -15.86 8.10 -52.29
N LEU A 390 -16.41 8.75 -51.27
CA LEU A 390 -17.12 10.02 -51.44
C LEU A 390 -16.21 11.10 -52.01
N PHE A 391 -14.96 11.19 -51.52
CA PHE A 391 -13.97 12.11 -52.04
C PHE A 391 -13.61 11.81 -53.50
N MET A 392 -13.37 10.55 -53.85
CA MET A 392 -13.11 10.14 -55.24
C MET A 392 -14.29 10.47 -56.15
N ALA A 393 -15.52 10.22 -55.69
CA ALA A 393 -16.72 10.50 -56.47
C ALA A 393 -16.96 12.00 -56.66
N TRP A 394 -16.65 12.79 -55.63
CA TRP A 394 -16.69 14.24 -55.70
C TRP A 394 -15.64 14.79 -56.68
N GLN A 395 -14.46 14.17 -56.72
CA GLN A 395 -13.43 14.49 -57.71
C GLN A 395 -13.87 14.15 -59.15
N ASP A 396 -14.41 12.95 -59.39
CA ASP A 396 -14.94 12.53 -60.71
C ASP A 396 -16.11 13.40 -61.18
N SER A 397 -16.87 13.98 -60.24
CA SER A 397 -17.96 14.91 -60.54
C SER A 397 -17.51 16.36 -60.77
N GLY A 398 -16.20 16.63 -60.81
CA GLY A 398 -15.63 17.95 -61.02
C GLY A 398 -15.75 18.85 -59.79
N LEU A 399 -15.58 18.26 -58.59
CA LEU A 399 -15.72 18.92 -57.29
C LEU A 399 -17.09 19.55 -57.06
N ASN A 400 -18.14 18.95 -57.64
CA ASN A 400 -19.52 19.40 -57.44
C ASN A 400 -20.43 18.24 -57.03
N LEU A 401 -20.88 18.26 -55.77
CA LEU A 401 -21.74 17.22 -55.19
C LEU A 401 -23.08 17.09 -55.93
N LEU A 402 -23.63 18.20 -56.45
CA LEU A 402 -24.90 18.21 -57.19
C LEU A 402 -24.78 17.52 -58.56
N ARG A 403 -23.55 17.34 -59.07
CA ARG A 403 -23.28 16.68 -60.34
C ARG A 403 -23.00 15.17 -60.19
N MET A 404 -23.06 14.63 -58.98
CA MET A 404 -22.86 13.21 -58.74
C MET A 404 -24.02 12.40 -59.31
N SER A 405 -23.70 11.51 -60.26
CA SER A 405 -24.69 10.59 -60.84
C SER A 405 -25.14 9.51 -59.82
N PRO A 406 -26.26 8.81 -60.07
CA PRO A 406 -26.68 7.68 -59.25
C PRO A 406 -25.60 6.60 -59.08
N GLY A 407 -24.76 6.40 -60.11
CA GLY A 407 -23.63 5.46 -60.04
C GLY A 407 -22.59 5.85 -58.99
N HIS A 408 -22.30 7.14 -58.84
CA HIS A 408 -21.40 7.62 -57.80
C HIS A 408 -21.94 7.31 -56.40
N TRP A 409 -23.21 7.65 -56.15
CA TRP A 409 -23.87 7.39 -54.88
C TRP A 409 -23.96 5.90 -54.56
N LEU A 410 -24.22 5.07 -55.57
CA LEU A 410 -24.22 3.61 -55.42
C LEU A 410 -22.83 3.08 -55.08
N GLY A 411 -21.77 3.60 -55.73
CA GLY A 411 -20.39 3.27 -55.41
C GLY A 411 -20.00 3.67 -53.98
N VAL A 412 -20.38 4.86 -53.53
CA VAL A 412 -20.16 5.30 -52.14
C VAL A 412 -20.89 4.38 -51.15
N GLY A 413 -22.16 4.04 -51.39
CA GLY A 413 -22.91 3.10 -50.56
C GLY A 413 -22.28 1.70 -50.52
N LEU A 414 -21.84 1.20 -51.68
CA LEU A 414 -21.20 -0.11 -51.80
C LEU A 414 -19.84 -0.16 -51.09
N SER A 415 -19.12 0.96 -51.03
CA SER A 415 -17.85 1.06 -50.32
C SER A 415 -18.00 0.91 -48.80
N LEU A 416 -19.13 1.31 -48.22
CA LEU A 416 -19.42 1.08 -46.79
C LEU A 416 -19.57 -0.42 -46.50
N VAL A 417 -20.30 -1.14 -47.36
CA VAL A 417 -20.50 -2.58 -47.23
C VAL A 417 -19.18 -3.34 -47.46
N GLY A 418 -18.44 -2.98 -48.51
CA GLY A 418 -17.13 -3.56 -48.79
C GLY A 418 -16.11 -3.29 -47.68
N GLY A 419 -16.05 -2.05 -47.19
CA GLY A 419 -15.20 -1.65 -46.06
C GLY A 419 -15.57 -2.40 -44.78
N TYR A 420 -16.85 -2.57 -44.47
CA TYR A 420 -17.31 -3.35 -43.32
C TYR A 420 -16.84 -4.82 -43.43
N CYS A 421 -16.93 -5.44 -44.61
CA CYS A 421 -16.44 -6.80 -44.83
C CYS A 421 -14.92 -6.92 -44.60
N VAL A 422 -14.13 -5.95 -45.09
CA VAL A 422 -12.67 -5.93 -44.88
C VAL A 422 -12.31 -5.73 -43.40
N VAL A 423 -12.96 -4.77 -42.72
CA VAL A 423 -12.77 -4.52 -41.28
C VAL A 423 -13.11 -5.77 -40.46
N THR A 424 -14.21 -6.46 -40.80
CA THR A 424 -14.63 -7.72 -40.15
C THR A 424 -13.60 -8.83 -40.35
N ALA A 425 -12.91 -8.88 -41.49
CA ALA A 425 -11.92 -9.91 -41.78
C ALA A 425 -10.60 -9.74 -41.01
N PHE A 426 -10.16 -8.49 -40.77
CA PHE A 426 -8.83 -8.17 -40.25
C PHE A 426 -8.81 -7.47 -38.89
N SER A 427 -9.65 -6.43 -38.72
CA SER A 427 -9.61 -5.54 -37.55
C SER A 427 -10.54 -6.02 -36.42
N SER A 428 -11.74 -6.50 -36.78
CA SER A 428 -12.77 -6.93 -35.83
C SER A 428 -13.36 -8.31 -36.19
N PRO A 429 -12.57 -9.40 -36.08
CA PRO A 429 -13.07 -10.76 -36.34
C PRO A 429 -13.96 -11.33 -35.22
N GLN A 430 -14.07 -10.66 -34.07
CA GLN A 430 -14.83 -11.07 -32.89
C GLN A 430 -16.32 -10.69 -32.92
N GLN A 431 -16.89 -10.38 -34.10
CA GLN A 431 -18.29 -9.96 -34.21
C GLN A 431 -19.24 -11.06 -33.74
N LYS A 432 -19.81 -10.91 -32.54
CA LYS A 432 -20.58 -11.95 -31.84
C LYS A 432 -21.64 -12.63 -32.71
N GLY A 433 -22.41 -11.86 -33.46
CA GLY A 433 -23.47 -12.39 -34.33
C GLY A 433 -22.94 -13.21 -35.50
N LEU A 434 -21.97 -12.67 -36.25
CA LEU A 434 -21.38 -13.36 -37.40
C LEU A 434 -20.52 -14.54 -36.97
N ALA A 435 -19.74 -14.39 -35.91
CA ALA A 435 -18.95 -15.46 -35.35
C ALA A 435 -19.85 -16.62 -34.88
N ALA A 436 -20.97 -16.35 -34.19
CA ALA A 436 -21.94 -17.40 -33.85
C ALA A 436 -22.54 -18.08 -35.09
N LEU A 437 -22.85 -17.30 -36.14
CA LEU A 437 -23.45 -17.81 -37.38
C LEU A 437 -22.50 -18.75 -38.16
N PHE A 438 -21.21 -18.43 -38.19
CA PHE A 438 -20.20 -19.18 -38.96
C PHE A 438 -19.43 -20.22 -38.13
N GLY A 439 -19.89 -20.54 -36.92
CA GLY A 439 -19.26 -21.55 -36.07
C GLY A 439 -17.92 -21.10 -35.48
N GLY A 440 -17.79 -19.81 -35.21
CA GLY A 440 -16.63 -19.23 -34.53
C GLY A 440 -16.43 -19.82 -33.15
N GLN A 441 -15.17 -20.10 -32.83
CA GLN A 441 -14.77 -20.70 -31.57
C GLN A 441 -14.06 -19.66 -30.72
N VAL A 442 -14.25 -19.77 -29.40
CA VAL A 442 -13.41 -19.04 -28.44
C VAL A 442 -12.07 -19.77 -28.42
N PRO A 443 -10.93 -19.09 -28.65
CA PRO A 443 -9.63 -19.71 -28.51
C PRO A 443 -9.52 -20.36 -27.13
N ALA A 444 -9.01 -21.60 -27.07
CA ALA A 444 -8.76 -22.25 -25.79
C ALA A 444 -7.83 -21.35 -24.96
N GLU A 445 -8.17 -21.13 -23.69
CA GLU A 445 -7.20 -20.57 -22.74
C GLU A 445 -5.92 -21.41 -22.83
N PRO A 446 -4.73 -20.79 -22.94
CA PRO A 446 -3.48 -21.53 -22.96
C PRO A 446 -3.42 -22.46 -21.74
N GLU A 447 -2.98 -23.72 -21.92
CA GLU A 447 -2.95 -24.73 -20.85
C GLU A 447 -2.10 -24.23 -19.66
N GLY A 448 -2.80 -23.79 -18.63
CA GLY A 448 -2.26 -23.08 -17.46
C GLY A 448 -3.40 -22.31 -16.82
N GLY A 449 -4.18 -23.00 -15.98
CA GLY A 449 -5.44 -22.51 -15.44
C GLY A 449 -5.35 -21.10 -14.81
N LYS A 450 -6.43 -20.33 -14.98
CA LYS A 450 -6.63 -18.97 -14.45
C LYS A 450 -5.63 -17.92 -14.97
N HIS A 451 -5.33 -17.92 -16.26
CA HIS A 451 -4.96 -16.67 -16.90
C HIS A 451 -6.20 -15.92 -17.39
N THR A 452 -7.01 -15.43 -16.45
CA THR A 452 -7.44 -14.03 -16.56
C THR A 452 -6.15 -13.25 -16.87
N GLN A 453 -6.14 -12.20 -17.69
CA GLN A 453 -4.97 -11.30 -17.68
C GLN A 453 -4.84 -10.53 -16.36
N GLN A 454 -5.46 -11.01 -15.27
CA GLN A 454 -4.78 -11.06 -13.98
C GLN A 454 -3.55 -11.94 -14.17
N VAL A 455 -2.41 -11.32 -14.45
CA VAL A 455 -1.17 -11.92 -14.00
C VAL A 455 -1.38 -12.19 -12.51
N GLU A 456 -1.73 -13.42 -12.12
CA GLU A 456 -1.61 -13.88 -10.75
C GLU A 456 -0.11 -13.89 -10.50
N VAL A 457 0.42 -12.70 -10.21
CA VAL A 457 1.79 -12.54 -9.76
C VAL A 457 1.79 -13.19 -8.41
N LYS A 458 2.12 -14.48 -8.40
CA LYS A 458 2.63 -15.14 -7.21
C LYS A 458 3.78 -14.24 -6.72
N PRO A 459 3.77 -13.79 -5.45
CA PRO A 459 4.68 -12.75 -4.94
C PRO A 459 6.19 -12.98 -5.14
N TRP A 460 6.61 -14.10 -5.72
CA TRP A 460 7.99 -14.57 -5.83
C TRP A 460 8.46 -14.85 -7.27
N GLU A 461 7.66 -14.53 -8.30
CA GLU A 461 8.07 -14.69 -9.71
C GLU A 461 8.63 -13.36 -10.26
N GLU A 462 9.97 -13.26 -10.34
CA GLU A 462 10.69 -12.01 -10.62
C GLU A 462 10.90 -11.72 -12.12
N ASP A 463 10.73 -12.70 -13.01
CA ASP A 463 11.00 -12.55 -14.45
C ASP A 463 9.76 -12.88 -15.30
N ILE A 464 8.84 -11.93 -15.44
CA ILE A 464 7.78 -12.02 -16.44
C ILE A 464 8.26 -11.28 -17.69
N ALA A 465 8.81 -12.04 -18.64
CA ALA A 465 9.10 -11.53 -19.97
C ALA A 465 7.80 -11.10 -20.64
N MET A 466 7.55 -9.78 -20.68
CA MET A 466 6.39 -9.23 -21.37
C MET A 466 6.57 -9.46 -22.88
N PRO A 467 5.57 -10.03 -23.58
CA PRO A 467 5.62 -10.12 -25.02
C PRO A 467 5.69 -8.72 -25.63
N SER A 468 6.54 -8.54 -26.63
CA SER A 468 6.65 -7.30 -27.41
C SER A 468 5.39 -7.11 -28.25
N GLY A 469 4.41 -6.37 -27.72
CA GLY A 469 3.15 -6.05 -28.38
C GLY A 469 2.14 -5.44 -27.41
N PRO A 470 0.98 -4.93 -27.90
CA PRO A 470 -0.11 -4.56 -27.02
C PRO A 470 -0.54 -5.79 -26.21
N LEU A 471 -0.61 -5.64 -24.88
CA LEU A 471 -1.18 -6.68 -24.00
C LEU A 471 -2.60 -6.95 -24.47
N GLN A 472 -2.88 -8.20 -24.86
CA GLN A 472 -4.20 -8.61 -25.33
C GLN A 472 -4.85 -9.48 -24.28
N ASP A 473 -5.95 -9.01 -23.69
CA ASP A 473 -6.76 -9.88 -22.82
C ASP A 473 -7.15 -11.16 -23.57
N PRO A 474 -7.17 -12.33 -22.87
CA PRO A 474 -7.71 -13.56 -23.42
C PRO A 474 -9.16 -13.30 -23.84
N THR A 475 -9.41 -13.38 -25.14
CA THR A 475 -10.72 -13.04 -25.68
C THR A 475 -11.73 -14.12 -25.33
N SER A 476 -12.79 -13.72 -24.65
CA SER A 476 -13.98 -14.51 -24.33
C SER A 476 -14.96 -14.62 -25.50
N LEU A 477 -14.73 -13.86 -26.57
CA LEU A 477 -15.60 -13.78 -27.73
C LEU A 477 -15.28 -14.85 -28.78
N PRO A 478 -16.30 -15.42 -29.45
CA PRO A 478 -16.08 -16.32 -30.56
C PRO A 478 -15.40 -15.55 -31.70
N ILE A 479 -14.34 -16.13 -32.27
CA ILE A 479 -13.60 -15.54 -33.39
C ILE A 479 -14.08 -16.19 -34.69
N LEU A 480 -14.32 -15.37 -35.72
CA LEU A 480 -14.62 -15.86 -37.06
C LEU A 480 -13.54 -16.85 -37.54
N PRO A 481 -13.92 -18.05 -38.00
CA PRO A 481 -12.95 -19.03 -38.46
C PRO A 481 -12.18 -18.49 -39.67
N GLY A 482 -10.93 -18.95 -39.84
CA GLY A 482 -10.03 -18.42 -40.86
C GLY A 482 -10.62 -18.43 -42.28
N TRP A 483 -11.37 -19.47 -42.63
CA TRP A 483 -12.05 -19.55 -43.92
C TRP A 483 -13.14 -18.47 -44.10
N ALA A 484 -13.91 -18.17 -43.05
CA ALA A 484 -14.94 -17.14 -43.11
C ALA A 484 -14.31 -15.75 -43.23
N ARG A 485 -13.21 -15.49 -42.49
CA ARG A 485 -12.42 -14.26 -42.64
C ARG A 485 -11.89 -14.08 -44.05
N MET A 486 -11.38 -15.15 -44.67
CA MET A 486 -10.95 -15.11 -46.07
C MET A 486 -12.09 -14.78 -47.03
N ILE A 487 -13.29 -15.34 -46.82
CA ILE A 487 -14.47 -15.00 -47.63
C ILE A 487 -14.84 -13.52 -47.45
N PHE A 488 -14.92 -13.02 -46.22
CA PHE A 488 -15.20 -11.61 -45.96
C PHE A 488 -14.16 -10.67 -46.58
N ALA A 489 -12.87 -11.03 -46.53
CA ALA A 489 -11.81 -10.27 -47.18
C ALA A 489 -11.98 -10.23 -48.70
N LEU A 490 -12.23 -11.38 -49.34
CA LEU A 490 -12.40 -11.47 -50.80
C LEU A 490 -13.66 -10.74 -51.28
N VAL A 491 -14.79 -10.96 -50.60
CA VAL A 491 -16.05 -10.28 -50.91
C VAL A 491 -15.90 -8.77 -50.70
N GLY A 492 -15.28 -8.35 -49.59
CA GLY A 492 -15.03 -6.94 -49.30
C GLY A 492 -14.17 -6.27 -50.37
N MET A 493 -13.06 -6.90 -50.78
CA MET A 493 -12.19 -6.40 -51.85
C MET A 493 -12.90 -6.33 -53.20
N ALA A 494 -13.71 -7.34 -53.55
CA ALA A 494 -14.49 -7.33 -54.78
C ALA A 494 -15.53 -6.19 -54.80
N LEU A 495 -16.26 -6.01 -53.70
CA LEU A 495 -17.23 -4.93 -53.55
C LEU A 495 -16.56 -3.55 -53.64
N LEU A 496 -15.39 -3.37 -53.04
CA LEU A 496 -14.60 -2.15 -53.18
C LEU A 496 -14.14 -1.92 -54.62
N GLY A 497 -13.71 -2.97 -55.33
CA GLY A 497 -13.37 -2.86 -56.76
C GLY A 497 -14.56 -2.43 -57.63
N VAL A 498 -15.74 -3.00 -57.40
CA VAL A 498 -16.98 -2.59 -58.08
C VAL A 498 -17.36 -1.15 -57.72
N ALA A 499 -17.27 -0.80 -56.43
CA ALA A 499 -17.50 0.55 -55.96
C ALA A 499 -16.57 1.55 -56.66
N PHE A 500 -15.32 1.19 -56.88
CA PHE A 500 -14.31 2.06 -57.50
C PHE A 500 -14.70 2.35 -58.95
N TYR A 501 -15.07 1.31 -59.70
CA TYR A 501 -15.55 1.45 -61.07
C TYR A 501 -16.81 2.34 -61.16
N LEU A 502 -17.73 2.19 -60.21
CA LEU A 502 -18.96 2.99 -60.15
C LEU A 502 -18.72 4.45 -59.78
N VAL A 503 -17.76 4.71 -58.90
CA VAL A 503 -17.34 6.06 -58.50
C VAL A 503 -16.65 6.78 -59.66
N PHE A 504 -15.83 6.10 -60.47
CA PHE A 504 -15.16 6.68 -61.63
C PHE A 504 -15.94 6.46 -62.95
N ASN A 505 -17.26 6.63 -62.91
CA ASN A 505 -18.10 6.37 -64.08
C ASN A 505 -17.96 7.43 -65.19
N ARG A 506 -17.27 8.55 -64.97
CA ARG A 506 -16.91 9.52 -66.02
C ARG A 506 -15.46 9.41 -66.45
N ALA A 507 -14.52 9.39 -65.51
CA ALA A 507 -13.10 9.32 -65.85
C ALA A 507 -12.72 8.02 -66.56
N ILE A 508 -13.26 6.86 -66.16
CA ILE A 508 -12.90 5.58 -66.80
C ILE A 508 -13.32 5.56 -68.29
N PRO A 509 -14.56 5.92 -68.67
CA PRO A 509 -14.91 6.02 -70.08
C PRO A 509 -14.07 7.02 -70.87
N LEU A 510 -13.74 8.18 -70.28
CA LEU A 510 -12.88 9.18 -70.93
C LEU A 510 -11.43 8.70 -71.11
N LEU A 511 -10.91 7.91 -70.17
CA LEU A 511 -9.59 7.29 -70.30
C LEU A 511 -9.56 6.22 -71.39
N LEU A 512 -10.64 5.45 -71.54
CA LEU A 512 -10.74 4.40 -72.55
C LEU A 512 -11.06 4.94 -73.95
N ASN A 513 -11.83 6.03 -74.03
CA ASN A 513 -12.22 6.71 -75.26
C ASN A 513 -12.00 8.23 -75.08
N PRO A 514 -10.77 8.73 -75.28
CA PRO A 514 -10.48 10.14 -75.13
C PRO A 514 -11.23 10.93 -76.21
N VAL A 515 -11.96 11.95 -75.76
CA VAL A 515 -12.55 12.95 -76.67
C VAL A 515 -11.47 13.99 -76.94
N GLU A 516 -11.20 14.28 -78.21
CA GLU A 516 -10.29 15.36 -78.57
C GLU A 516 -10.85 16.69 -78.04
N PRO A 517 -10.07 17.48 -77.27
CA PRO A 517 -10.54 18.78 -76.83
C PRO A 517 -10.75 19.67 -78.07
N GLU A 518 -11.89 20.35 -78.15
CA GLU A 518 -12.06 21.47 -79.08
C GLU A 518 -11.11 22.59 -78.63
N ILE A 519 -9.91 22.59 -79.19
CA ILE A 519 -8.96 23.68 -79.00
C ILE A 519 -9.43 24.79 -79.95
N PRO A 520 -9.93 25.94 -79.44
CA PRO A 520 -10.29 27.05 -80.32
C PRO A 520 -9.07 27.42 -81.15
N SER A 521 -9.26 27.52 -82.46
CA SER A 521 -8.18 27.95 -83.33
C SER A 521 -7.86 29.41 -83.04
N ILE A 522 -6.62 29.85 -83.29
CA ILE A 522 -6.24 31.27 -83.15
C ILE A 522 -7.17 32.16 -83.99
N LEU A 523 -7.76 31.63 -85.06
CA LEU A 523 -8.72 32.33 -85.92
C LEU A 523 -10.08 32.59 -85.23
N ASP A 524 -10.52 31.70 -84.34
CA ASP A 524 -11.77 31.88 -83.57
C ASP A 524 -11.64 33.04 -82.56
N PHE A 525 -10.42 33.33 -82.09
CA PHE A 525 -10.11 34.50 -81.25
C PHE A 525 -10.02 35.81 -82.02
N ILE A 526 -9.82 35.76 -83.34
CA ILE A 526 -9.60 36.94 -84.20
C ILE A 526 -10.92 37.36 -84.90
N GLY A 527 -11.92 36.48 -84.96
CA GLY A 527 -13.16 36.67 -85.73
C GLY A 527 -14.31 37.45 -85.06
N GLU A 528 -14.23 37.79 -83.77
CA GLU A 528 -15.29 38.53 -83.04
C GLU A 528 -14.84 39.95 -82.60
N GLY A 529 -14.24 40.71 -83.52
CA GLY A 529 -13.84 42.11 -83.33
C GLY A 529 -14.71 43.12 -84.07
#